data_AF-A0A7S2P3U5-F1
#
_entry.id   AF-A0A7S2P3U5-F1
#
_cell.length_a   1.000
_cell.length_b   1.000
_cell.length_c   1.000
_cell.angle_alpha   90.00
_cell.angle_beta   90.00
_cell.angle_gamma   90.00
#
_symmetry.space_group_name_H-M   'P 1'
#
loop_
_entity.id
_entity.type
_entity.pdbx_description
1 polymer ?
#
loop_
_entity_poly.entity_id
_entity_poly.type
_entity_poly.pdbx_seq_one_letter_code
_entity_poly.pdbx_strand_id
1 'polypeptide(L)'
;QDVCKLVRSAARAVDAAQVWAMGYSMGGFGVYQIVSCQPEIFDVAVVVAGYGLGTLEPAHLGYYAPQPEAGQVFADFLDRHAARLARGPVLLAVHARRDATSS
;
A
#
# COMPACT_ATOMS: atom_id res chain seq x y z
N GLN A 1 8.83 -15.51 -1.60
CA GLN A 1 7.51 -16.16 -1.77
C GLN A 1 6.52 -15.08 -2.15
N ASP A 2 5.57 -15.37 -3.05
CA ASP A 2 4.57 -14.40 -3.52
C ASP A 2 3.49 -14.22 -2.45
N VAL A 3 3.48 -13.07 -1.78
CA VAL A 3 2.54 -12.72 -0.69
C VAL A 3 1.08 -12.90 -1.13
N CYS A 4 0.75 -12.58 -2.37
CA CYS A 4 -0.61 -12.69 -2.88
C CYS A 4 -1.09 -14.14 -2.98
N LYS A 5 -0.19 -15.08 -3.31
CA LYS A 5 -0.51 -16.51 -3.29
C LYS A 5 -0.77 -17.02 -1.87
N LEU A 6 0.01 -16.54 -0.90
CA LEU A 6 -0.20 -16.88 0.51
C LEU A 6 -1.55 -16.39 1.01
N VAL A 7 -1.91 -15.14 0.71
CA VAL A 7 -3.22 -14.56 1.08
C VAL A 7 -4.36 -15.38 0.48
N ARG A 8 -4.31 -15.72 -0.81
CA ARG A 8 -5.34 -16.57 -1.44
C ARG A 8 -5.44 -17.95 -0.80
N SER A 9 -4.31 -18.57 -0.46
CA SER A 9 -4.29 -19.88 0.20
C SER A 9 -4.90 -19.80 1.60
N ALA A 10 -4.56 -18.77 2.38
CA ALA A 10 -5.09 -18.56 3.72
C ALA A 10 -6.61 -18.29 3.68
N ALA A 11 -7.07 -17.42 2.78
CA ALA A 11 -8.48 -17.11 2.58
C ALA A 11 -9.29 -18.38 2.26
N ARG A 12 -8.79 -19.24 1.37
CA ARG A 12 -9.44 -20.53 1.04
C ARG A 12 -9.45 -21.50 2.22
N ALA A 13 -8.35 -21.56 2.98
CA ALA A 13 -8.24 -22.49 4.10
C ALA A 13 -9.25 -22.20 5.23
N VAL A 14 -9.69 -20.94 5.35
CA VAL A 14 -10.66 -20.51 6.36
C VAL A 14 -12.04 -20.18 5.78
N ASP A 15 -12.26 -20.46 4.50
CA ASP A 15 -13.48 -20.09 3.76
C ASP A 15 -13.87 -18.61 3.97
N ALA A 16 -12.88 -17.72 3.83
CA ALA A 16 -13.06 -16.30 4.10
C ALA A 16 -14.08 -15.69 3.14
N ALA A 17 -15.16 -15.13 3.70
CA ALA A 17 -16.15 -14.38 2.93
C ALA A 17 -15.59 -13.08 2.33
N GLN A 18 -14.60 -12.48 2.98
CA GLN A 18 -13.92 -11.27 2.52
C GLN A 18 -12.44 -11.28 2.93
N VAL A 19 -11.62 -10.57 2.15
CA VAL A 19 -10.20 -10.38 2.40
C VAL A 19 -9.91 -8.89 2.50
N TRP A 20 -9.41 -8.49 3.67
CA TRP A 20 -9.11 -7.09 3.98
C TRP A 20 -7.60 -6.91 4.10
N ALA A 21 -7.06 -5.91 3.40
CA ALA A 21 -5.69 -5.47 3.58
C ALA A 21 -5.68 -4.25 4.52
N MET A 22 -4.95 -4.33 5.63
CA MET A 22 -4.84 -3.23 6.59
C MET A 22 -3.39 -2.93 6.91
N GLY A 23 -3.05 -1.64 6.99
CA GLY A 23 -1.67 -1.23 7.22
C GLY A 23 -1.58 0.13 7.90
N TYR A 24 -0.63 0.24 8.83
CA TYR A 24 -0.30 1.47 9.53
C TYR A 24 1.07 2.00 9.10
N SER A 25 1.20 3.31 8.86
CA SER A 25 2.46 3.95 8.47
C SER A 25 3.09 3.26 7.25
N MET A 26 4.34 2.77 7.36
CA MET A 26 4.99 1.99 6.32
C MET A 26 4.18 0.74 5.91
N GLY A 27 3.42 0.13 6.82
CA GLY A 27 2.50 -0.97 6.49
C GLY A 27 1.36 -0.52 5.58
N GLY A 28 0.90 0.72 5.71
CA GLY A 28 -0.11 1.32 4.84
C GLY A 28 0.40 1.56 3.42
N PHE A 29 1.67 1.95 3.28
CA PHE A 29 2.35 1.97 1.97
C PHE A 29 2.39 0.56 1.35
N GLY A 30 2.73 -0.46 2.14
CA GLY A 30 2.66 -1.86 1.69
C GLY A 30 1.27 -2.27 1.20
N VAL A 31 0.21 -1.83 1.88
CA VAL A 31 -1.18 -2.05 1.44
C VAL A 31 -1.44 -1.41 0.08
N TYR A 32 -1.05 -0.15 -0.13
CA TYR A 32 -1.17 0.48 -1.44
C TYR A 32 -0.50 -0.34 -2.54
N GLN A 33 0.71 -0.84 -2.30
CA GLN A 33 1.45 -1.63 -3.28
C GLN A 33 0.76 -2.96 -3.61
N ILE A 34 0.44 -3.79 -2.60
CA ILE A 34 -0.11 -5.13 -2.86
C ILE A 34 -1.49 -5.06 -3.50
N VAL A 35 -2.31 -4.11 -3.04
CA VAL A 35 -3.68 -3.96 -3.52
C VAL A 35 -3.71 -3.38 -4.93
N SER A 36 -2.82 -2.46 -5.27
CA SER A 36 -2.74 -1.92 -6.64
C SER A 36 -2.23 -2.97 -7.64
N CYS A 37 -1.36 -3.88 -7.19
CA CYS A 37 -0.81 -4.94 -8.03
C CYS A 37 -1.80 -6.08 -8.31
N GLN A 38 -2.61 -6.46 -7.32
CA GLN A 38 -3.56 -7.59 -7.37
C GLN A 38 -4.90 -7.20 -6.70
N PRO A 39 -5.63 -6.20 -7.23
CA PRO A 39 -6.84 -5.67 -6.59
C PRO A 39 -7.96 -6.71 -6.46
N GLU A 40 -7.98 -7.73 -7.32
CA GLU A 40 -8.99 -8.79 -7.32
C GLU A 40 -8.90 -9.76 -6.14
N ILE A 41 -7.86 -9.64 -5.31
CA ILE A 41 -7.70 -10.46 -4.09
C ILE A 41 -8.41 -9.84 -2.90
N PHE A 42 -8.56 -8.52 -2.89
CA PHE A 42 -8.95 -7.76 -1.72
C PHE A 42 -10.30 -7.08 -1.94
N ASP A 43 -11.18 -7.18 -0.95
CA ASP A 43 -12.48 -6.49 -0.95
C ASP A 43 -12.35 -5.08 -0.36
N VAL A 44 -11.43 -4.92 0.60
CA VAL A 44 -11.22 -3.66 1.33
C VAL A 44 -9.73 -3.44 1.57
N ALA A 45 -9.30 -2.19 1.41
CA ALA A 45 -7.98 -1.70 1.77
C ALA A 45 -8.11 -0.57 2.80
N VAL A 46 -7.52 -0.74 3.98
CA VAL A 46 -7.48 0.29 5.03
C VAL A 46 -6.04 0.74 5.24
N VAL A 47 -5.80 2.02 5.03
CA VAL A 47 -4.50 2.64 5.18
C VAL A 47 -4.59 3.69 6.27
N VAL A 48 -3.84 3.52 7.36
CA VAL A 48 -3.84 4.42 8.52
C VAL A 48 -2.49 5.08 8.68
N ALA A 49 -2.43 6.41 8.64
CA ALA A 49 -1.17 7.17 8.63
C ALA A 49 -0.19 6.65 7.57
N GLY A 50 -0.68 5.97 6.55
CA GLY A 50 0.12 5.38 5.51
C GLY A 50 0.01 6.22 4.26
N TYR A 51 1.10 6.29 3.53
CA TYR A 51 1.23 7.13 2.37
C TYR A 51 1.23 6.27 1.11
N GLY A 52 0.48 6.70 0.09
CA GLY A 52 0.61 6.13 -1.25
C GLY A 52 1.87 6.62 -1.96
N LEU A 53 2.45 7.70 -1.44
CA LEU A 53 3.65 8.35 -1.90
C LEU A 53 4.87 7.58 -1.38
N GLY A 54 5.73 7.04 -2.24
CA GLY A 54 7.08 6.67 -1.79
C GLY A 54 7.75 7.88 -1.13
N THR A 55 8.85 7.68 -0.40
CA THR A 55 9.45 8.81 0.31
C THR A 55 10.14 9.79 -0.66
N LEU A 56 9.83 11.09 -0.54
CA LEU A 56 10.64 12.20 -1.09
C LEU A 56 11.63 12.73 -0.06
N GLU A 57 11.74 12.07 1.09
CA GLU A 57 12.70 12.42 2.12
C GLU A 57 14.12 12.33 1.55
N PRO A 58 14.97 13.33 1.83
CA PRO A 58 16.37 13.28 1.44
C PRO A 58 17.05 12.01 1.97
N ALA A 59 17.94 11.42 1.18
CA ALA A 59 18.63 10.16 1.52
C ALA A 59 19.47 10.18 2.80
N HIS A 60 19.63 11.35 3.45
CA HIS A 60 20.36 11.52 4.71
C HIS A 60 19.45 11.77 5.93
N LEU A 61 18.12 11.67 5.74
CA LEU A 61 17.12 11.88 6.78
C LEU A 61 16.19 10.67 6.86
N GLY A 62 15.63 10.45 8.06
CA GLY A 62 14.66 9.41 8.36
C GLY A 62 15.07 8.01 7.92
N TYR A 63 14.49 7.51 6.83
CA TYR A 63 14.70 6.14 6.36
C TYR A 63 15.93 5.94 5.46
N TYR A 64 16.68 7.01 5.19
CA TYR A 64 17.88 6.97 4.33
C TYR A 64 17.61 6.35 2.95
N ALA A 65 16.41 6.60 2.41
CA ALA A 65 16.02 6.02 1.13
C ALA A 65 16.91 6.56 0.00
N PRO A 66 17.40 5.70 -0.91
CA PRO A 66 18.23 6.14 -2.02
C PRO A 66 17.42 7.06 -2.94
N GLN A 67 17.86 8.31 -3.05
CA GLN A 67 17.32 9.31 -3.97
C GLN A 67 18.33 9.55 -5.08
N PRO A 68 17.88 9.73 -6.34
CA PRO A 68 16.49 9.95 -6.77
C PRO A 68 15.67 8.68 -7.08
N GLU A 69 16.26 7.49 -6.96
CA GLU A 69 15.68 6.23 -7.43
C GLU A 69 14.34 5.90 -6.75
N ALA A 70 14.23 6.15 -5.44
CA ALA A 70 12.98 5.94 -4.69
C ALA A 70 11.83 6.81 -5.23
N GLY A 71 12.12 8.08 -5.58
CA GLY A 71 11.15 8.97 -6.21
C GLY A 71 10.71 8.50 -7.61
N GLN A 72 11.63 7.93 -8.39
CA GLN A 72 11.33 7.39 -9.72
C GLN A 72 10.50 6.11 -9.67
N VAL A 73 10.87 5.16 -8.82
CA VAL A 73 10.09 3.93 -8.56
C VAL A 73 8.68 4.29 -8.11
N PHE A 74 8.56 5.36 -7.34
CA PHE A 74 7.27 5.87 -6.89
C PHE A 74 6.42 6.45 -8.04
N ALA A 75 6.98 7.33 -8.86
CA ALA A 75 6.25 7.88 -10.02
C ALA A 75 5.78 6.76 -10.96
N ASP A 76 6.67 5.80 -11.24
CA ASP A 76 6.35 4.60 -12.02
C ASP A 76 5.18 3.79 -11.43
N PHE A 77 5.14 3.66 -10.10
CA PHE A 77 4.06 2.96 -9.41
C PHE A 77 2.71 3.67 -9.58
N LEU A 78 2.68 5.01 -9.44
CA LEU A 78 1.46 5.77 -9.65
C LEU A 78 0.91 5.59 -11.07
N ASP A 79 1.77 5.75 -12.07
CA ASP A 79 1.37 5.71 -13.47
C ASP A 79 0.83 4.32 -13.87
N ARG A 80 1.44 3.25 -13.35
CA ARG A 80 1.12 1.89 -13.77
C ARG A 80 0.07 1.19 -12.92
N HIS A 81 -0.04 1.54 -11.64
CA HIS A 81 -0.76 0.72 -10.67
C HIS A 81 -1.85 1.48 -9.91
N ALA A 82 -1.70 2.78 -9.62
CA ALA A 82 -2.65 3.49 -8.77
C ALA A 82 -4.09 3.52 -9.34
N ALA A 83 -4.24 3.63 -10.67
CA ALA A 83 -5.55 3.57 -11.32
C ALA A 83 -6.30 2.23 -11.09
N ARG A 84 -5.59 1.17 -10.72
CA ARG A 84 -6.17 -0.15 -10.45
C ARG A 84 -6.84 -0.22 -9.07
N LEU A 85 -6.49 0.67 -8.14
CA LEU A 85 -7.17 0.81 -6.85
C LEU A 85 -8.64 1.17 -7.03
N ALA A 86 -8.99 1.89 -8.10
CA ALA A 86 -10.36 2.28 -8.39
C ALA A 86 -11.25 1.12 -8.90
N ARG A 87 -10.68 -0.07 -9.16
CA ARG A 87 -11.39 -1.17 -9.86
C ARG A 87 -11.74 -2.38 -9.01
N GLY A 88 -11.26 -2.47 -7.77
CA GLY A 88 -11.46 -3.66 -6.93
C GLY A 88 -11.96 -3.31 -5.54
N PRO A 89 -11.06 -3.02 -4.60
CA PRO A 89 -11.45 -2.83 -3.21
C PRO A 89 -12.01 -1.45 -2.92
N VAL A 90 -12.81 -1.38 -1.86
CA VAL A 90 -13.07 -0.13 -1.15
C VAL A 90 -11.76 0.33 -0.49
N LEU A 91 -11.29 1.53 -0.82
CA LEU A 91 -10.12 2.14 -0.21
C LEU A 91 -10.54 3.13 0.88
N LEU A 92 -10.14 2.86 2.12
CA LEU A 92 -10.29 3.76 3.26
C LEU A 92 -8.92 4.28 3.71
N ALA A 93 -8.65 5.55 3.44
CA ALA A 93 -7.46 6.24 3.93
C ALA A 93 -7.79 7.09 5.17
N VAL A 94 -7.11 6.81 6.28
CA VAL A 94 -7.27 7.51 7.55
C VAL A 94 -5.97 8.22 7.88
N HIS A 95 -6.03 9.54 8.04
CA HIS A 95 -4.87 10.36 8.32
C HIS A 95 -5.21 11.47 9.31
N ALA A 96 -4.32 11.74 10.27
CA ALA A 96 -4.51 12.83 11.21
C ALA A 96 -4.01 14.14 10.61
N ARG A 97 -4.81 15.22 10.68
CA ARG A 97 -4.41 16.54 10.15
C ARG A 97 -3.11 17.10 10.73
N ARG A 98 -2.69 16.62 11.90
CA ARG A 98 -1.48 17.03 12.61
C ARG A 98 -0.36 15.99 12.53
N ASP A 99 -0.54 14.92 11.75
CA ASP A 99 0.57 14.02 11.50
C ASP A 99 1.67 14.79 10.76
N ALA A 100 2.87 14.74 11.32
CA ALA A 100 4.07 15.39 10.80
C ALA A 100 5.19 14.37 10.54
N THR A 101 4.86 13.08 10.69
CA THR A 101 5.80 11.96 10.55
C THR A 101 5.41 11.08 9.37
N SER A 102 4.11 10.85 9.20
CA SER A 102 3.53 10.13 8.09
C SER A 102 2.73 11.13 7.26
N SER A 103 2.76 11.05 5.93
CA SER A 103 2.07 12.01 5.04
C SER A 103 1.27 11.32 3.94
#